data_AF-A0A2N5P7L1-F1
#
_entry.id   AF-A0A2N5P7L1-F1
#
_cell.length_a   1.000
_cell.length_b   1.000
_cell.length_c   1.000
_cell.angle_alpha   90.00
_cell.angle_beta   90.00
_cell.angle_gamma   90.00
#
_symmetry.space_group_name_H-M   'P 1'
#
loop_
_entity.id
_entity.type
_entity.pdbx_description
1 polymer ?
#
loop_
_entity_poly.entity_id
_entity_poly.type
_entity_poly.pdbx_seq_one_letter_code
_entity_poly.pdbx_strand_id
1 'polypeptide(L)'
;MLSTDKLLSIAEKENRANLRGMCDLLFGLLDVFAIVLIVLPLYPNVLDGFVYSVNLFAYIQTTSLNRSLYWVMIVFLVVIGFIKLILIKLDMQRYNKVATKVSMSISTLLVLIFAITRESYAVAVVFLLLVMKGILLLKCAEV
;
A
#
# COMPACT_ATOMS: atom_id res chain seq x y z
N MET A 1 23.87 2.73 -40.95
CA MET A 1 23.99 3.48 -39.68
C MET A 1 22.60 3.57 -39.07
N LEU A 2 22.41 3.19 -37.80
CA LEU A 2 21.16 3.50 -37.11
C LEU A 2 21.01 5.03 -37.12
N SER A 3 19.88 5.57 -37.61
CA SER A 3 19.64 7.01 -37.53
C SER A 3 19.69 7.43 -36.06
N THR A 4 20.22 8.61 -35.76
CA THR A 4 20.19 9.22 -34.42
C THR A 4 18.77 9.19 -33.85
N ASP A 5 17.74 9.36 -34.69
CA ASP A 5 16.32 9.27 -34.29
C ASP A 5 15.91 7.87 -33.81
N LYS A 6 16.48 6.80 -34.40
CA LYS A 6 16.26 5.43 -33.94
C LYS A 6 16.95 5.18 -32.59
N LEU A 7 18.14 5.73 -32.37
CA LEU A 7 18.82 5.61 -31.07
C LEU A 7 18.08 6.39 -29.98
N LEU A 8 17.61 7.61 -30.29
CA LEU A 8 16.86 8.45 -29.35
C LEU A 8 15.54 7.80 -28.94
N SER A 9 14.78 7.25 -29.90
CA SER A 9 13.51 6.57 -29.63
C SER A 9 13.66 5.26 -28.85
N ILE A 10 14.77 4.54 -29.03
CA ILE A 10 15.09 3.36 -28.21
C ILE A 10 15.39 3.78 -26.77
N ALA A 11 16.23 4.80 -26.57
CA ALA A 11 16.57 5.31 -25.24
C ALA A 11 15.34 5.84 -24.48
N GLU A 12 14.43 6.54 -25.15
CA GLU A 12 13.21 7.06 -24.54
C GLU A 12 12.25 5.92 -24.13
N LYS A 13 12.13 4.88 -24.96
CA LYS A 13 11.31 3.70 -24.67
C LYS A 13 11.86 2.90 -23.49
N GLU A 14 13.18 2.70 -23.44
CA GLU A 14 13.85 2.01 -22.34
C GLU A 14 13.71 2.79 -21.03
N ASN A 15 13.89 4.12 -21.07
CA ASN A 15 13.71 4.97 -19.90
C ASN A 15 12.28 4.91 -19.35
N ARG A 16 11.26 5.00 -20.22
CA ARG A 16 9.86 4.87 -19.81
C ARG A 16 9.55 3.49 -19.20
N ALA A 17 10.09 2.42 -19.77
CA ALA A 17 9.92 1.08 -19.24
C ALA A 17 10.56 0.92 -17.85
N ASN A 18 11.76 1.48 -17.65
CA ASN A 18 12.47 1.43 -16.38
C ASN A 18 11.74 2.22 -15.28
N LEU A 19 11.30 3.45 -15.60
CA LEU A 19 10.51 4.28 -14.67
C LEU A 19 9.20 3.58 -14.26
N ARG A 20 8.49 2.94 -15.22
CA ARG A 20 7.30 2.15 -14.90
C ARG A 20 7.62 0.94 -14.01
N GLY A 21 8.73 0.24 -14.26
CA GLY A 21 9.18 -0.87 -13.40
C GLY A 21 9.45 -0.41 -11.97
N MET A 22 10.14 0.71 -11.80
CA MET A 22 10.40 1.31 -10.48
C MET A 22 9.09 1.72 -9.78
N CYS A 23 8.17 2.36 -10.49
CA CYS A 23 6.85 2.71 -9.98
C CYS A 23 6.12 1.49 -9.42
N ASP A 24 6.03 0.44 -10.23
CA ASP A 24 5.37 -0.80 -9.88
C ASP A 24 6.00 -1.47 -8.64
N LEU A 25 7.34 -1.43 -8.52
CA LEU A 25 8.05 -1.93 -7.34
C LEU A 25 7.68 -1.14 -6.07
N LEU A 26 7.68 0.19 -6.16
CA LEU A 26 7.31 1.06 -5.02
C LEU A 26 5.86 0.84 -4.59
N PHE A 27 4.94 0.62 -5.53
CA PHE A 27 3.56 0.25 -5.21
C PHE A 27 3.46 -1.08 -4.45
N GLY A 28 4.21 -2.10 -4.88
CA GLY A 28 4.28 -3.38 -4.17
C GLY A 28 4.88 -3.24 -2.77
N LEU A 29 5.94 -2.43 -2.64
CA LEU A 29 6.60 -2.18 -1.36
C LEU A 29 5.70 -1.43 -0.36
N LEU A 30 4.97 -0.40 -0.81
CA LEU A 30 4.01 0.33 0.04
C LEU A 30 2.86 -0.56 0.54
N ASP A 31 2.44 -1.55 -0.26
CA ASP A 31 1.45 -2.54 0.17
C ASP A 31 1.99 -3.44 1.29
N VAL A 32 3.23 -3.90 1.16
CA VAL A 32 3.89 -4.71 2.20
C VAL A 32 4.09 -3.88 3.48
N PHE A 33 4.38 -2.58 3.37
CA PHE A 33 4.50 -1.68 4.52
C PHE A 33 3.22 -1.54 5.34
N ALA A 34 2.05 -1.97 4.84
CA ALA A 34 0.85 -2.06 5.65
C ALA A 34 1.02 -2.98 6.88
N ILE A 35 2.02 -3.87 6.91
CA ILE A 35 2.37 -4.68 8.09
C ILE A 35 2.69 -3.83 9.33
N VAL A 36 3.13 -2.58 9.15
CA VAL A 36 3.36 -1.62 10.24
C VAL A 36 2.10 -1.42 11.08
N LEU A 37 0.91 -1.49 10.48
CA LEU A 37 -0.37 -1.37 11.21
C LEU A 37 -0.59 -2.51 12.20
N ILE A 38 0.00 -3.68 11.98
CA ILE A 38 -0.13 -4.82 12.89
C ILE A 38 0.84 -4.68 14.06
N VAL A 39 2.09 -4.30 13.76
CA VAL A 39 3.21 -4.34 14.71
C VAL A 39 3.29 -3.09 15.59
N LEU A 40 2.98 -1.92 15.04
CA LEU A 40 3.17 -0.64 15.71
C LEU A 40 2.07 -0.41 16.76
N PRO A 41 2.39 0.19 17.93
CA PRO A 41 1.39 0.49 18.95
C PRO A 41 0.51 1.67 18.54
N LEU A 42 -0.55 1.40 17.78
CA LEU A 42 -1.45 2.42 17.20
C LEU A 42 -2.85 2.42 17.82
N TYR A 43 -3.23 1.35 18.50
CA TYR A 43 -4.61 1.16 18.96
C TYR A 43 -4.74 1.53 20.44
N PRO A 44 -5.75 2.31 20.84
CA PRO A 44 -5.90 2.74 22.23
C PRO A 44 -6.31 1.56 23.12
N ASN A 45 -5.65 1.38 24.24
CA ASN A 45 -6.06 0.49 25.31
C ASN A 45 -6.24 1.29 26.60
N VAL A 46 -7.17 0.85 27.45
CA VAL A 46 -7.43 1.51 28.74
C VAL A 46 -7.18 0.48 29.83
N LEU A 47 -6.26 0.81 30.74
CA LEU A 47 -5.96 0.00 31.92
C LEU A 47 -5.89 0.95 33.12
N ASP A 48 -6.70 0.66 34.13
CA ASP A 48 -6.77 1.44 35.38
C ASP A 48 -6.96 2.96 35.17
N GLY A 49 -7.72 3.35 34.14
CA GLY A 49 -8.01 4.75 33.82
C GLY A 49 -6.95 5.46 32.98
N PHE A 50 -5.83 4.82 32.67
CA PHE A 50 -4.81 5.34 31.75
C PHE A 50 -5.01 4.83 30.33
N VAL A 51 -4.91 5.73 29.35
CA VAL A 51 -4.94 5.40 27.92
C VAL A 51 -3.50 5.23 27.41
N TYR A 52 -3.19 4.07 26.87
CA TYR A 52 -1.91 3.78 26.24
C TYR A 52 -2.13 3.07 24.91
N SER A 53 -1.18 3.18 23.98
CA SER A 53 -1.30 2.53 22.67
C SER A 53 -0.71 1.13 22.69
N VAL A 54 -1.42 0.19 22.07
CA VAL A 54 -1.02 -1.21 21.89
C VAL A 54 -1.03 -1.58 20.41
N ASN A 55 -0.33 -2.67 20.08
CA ASN A 55 -0.36 -3.23 18.74
C ASN A 55 -1.68 -3.98 18.47
N LEU A 56 -1.89 -4.41 17.22
CA LEU A 56 -3.15 -5.06 16.84
C LEU A 56 -3.34 -6.43 17.53
N PHE A 57 -2.26 -7.08 17.96
CA PHE A 57 -2.32 -8.36 18.68
C PHE A 57 -2.97 -8.20 20.06
N ALA A 58 -2.61 -7.14 20.79
CA ALA A 58 -3.08 -6.88 22.14
C ALA A 58 -4.33 -5.99 22.18
N TYR A 59 -4.90 -5.62 21.03
CA TYR A 59 -6.04 -4.73 20.97
C TYR A 59 -7.34 -5.45 21.37
N ILE A 60 -7.82 -5.20 22.59
CA ILE A 60 -9.03 -5.84 23.14
C ILE A 60 -10.22 -4.88 23.33
N GLN A 61 -10.02 -3.56 23.23
CA GLN A 61 -11.08 -2.56 23.48
C GLN A 61 -12.10 -2.45 22.34
N THR A 62 -11.79 -2.95 21.14
CA THR A 62 -12.72 -2.96 20.02
C THR A 62 -13.53 -4.26 19.96
N THR A 63 -14.61 -4.25 19.19
CA THR A 63 -15.40 -5.47 18.97
C THR A 63 -14.58 -6.52 18.23
N SER A 64 -14.82 -7.81 18.53
CA SER A 64 -14.12 -8.91 17.86
C SER A 64 -14.31 -8.88 16.34
N LEU A 65 -15.46 -8.39 15.86
CA LEU A 65 -15.74 -8.23 14.43
C LEU A 65 -14.84 -7.17 13.80
N ASN A 66 -14.72 -5.99 14.40
CA ASN A 66 -13.87 -4.91 13.88
C ASN A 66 -12.40 -5.33 13.87
N ARG A 67 -11.93 -5.94 14.96
CA ARG A 67 -10.56 -6.46 15.04
C ARG A 67 -10.27 -7.48 13.95
N SER A 68 -11.18 -8.43 13.73
CA SER A 68 -11.06 -9.43 12.66
C SER A 68 -11.02 -8.78 11.28
N LEU A 69 -11.85 -7.76 11.05
CA LEU A 69 -11.88 -7.03 9.78
C LEU A 69 -10.56 -6.32 9.50
N TYR A 70 -9.97 -5.65 10.49
CA TYR A 70 -8.65 -5.01 10.34
C TYR A 70 -7.58 -6.02 9.96
N TRP A 71 -7.52 -7.14 10.69
CA TRP A 71 -6.59 -8.23 10.40
C TRP A 71 -6.72 -8.72 8.96
N VAL A 72 -7.94 -9.06 8.53
CA VAL A 72 -8.20 -9.58 7.19
C VAL A 72 -7.76 -8.58 6.12
N MET A 73 -8.15 -7.30 6.25
CA MET A 73 -7.82 -6.30 5.25
C MET A 73 -6.33 -5.97 5.19
N ILE A 74 -5.64 -5.87 6.34
CA ILE A 74 -4.21 -5.59 6.37
C ILE A 74 -3.42 -6.77 5.78
N VAL A 75 -3.73 -8.00 6.21
CA VAL A 75 -3.08 -9.21 5.66
C VAL A 75 -3.34 -9.32 4.16
N PHE A 76 -4.56 -9.07 3.71
CA PHE A 76 -4.89 -9.09 2.28
C PHE A 76 -4.10 -8.06 1.48
N LEU A 77 -3.94 -6.84 2.02
CA LEU A 77 -3.13 -5.80 1.38
C LEU A 77 -1.65 -6.19 1.29
N VAL A 78 -1.09 -6.76 2.37
CA VAL A 78 0.30 -7.24 2.40
C VAL A 78 0.52 -8.38 1.39
N VAL A 79 -0.42 -9.34 1.31
CA VAL A 79 -0.37 -10.44 0.33
C VAL A 79 -0.40 -9.89 -1.10
N ILE A 80 -1.27 -8.91 -1.40
CA ILE A 80 -1.27 -8.24 -2.70
C ILE A 80 0.10 -7.58 -2.98
N GLY A 81 0.72 -6.97 -1.98
CA GLY A 81 2.06 -6.40 -2.09
C GLY A 81 3.10 -7.42 -2.54
N PHE A 82 3.15 -8.58 -1.87
CA PHE A 82 4.04 -9.67 -2.29
C PHE A 82 3.71 -10.21 -3.68
N ILE A 83 2.43 -10.37 -4.01
CA ILE A 83 1.97 -10.78 -5.34
C ILE A 83 2.51 -9.80 -6.39
N LYS A 84 2.36 -8.49 -6.21
CA LYS A 84 2.90 -7.47 -7.12
C LYS A 84 4.42 -7.60 -7.32
N LEU A 85 5.17 -7.77 -6.23
CA LEU A 85 6.62 -7.94 -6.30
C LEU A 85 7.03 -9.18 -7.11
N ILE A 86 6.25 -10.28 -7.02
CA ILE A 86 6.46 -11.48 -7.83
C ILE A 86 6.07 -11.23 -9.30
N LEU A 87 4.94 -10.56 -9.56
CA LEU A 87 4.48 -10.26 -10.91
C LEU A 87 5.46 -9.39 -11.70
N ILE A 88 6.15 -8.48 -11.01
CA ILE A 88 7.20 -7.65 -11.62
C ILE A 88 8.37 -8.54 -12.07
N LYS A 89 8.78 -9.52 -11.27
CA LYS A 89 9.83 -10.49 -11.65
C LYS A 89 9.43 -11.39 -12.82
N LEU A 90 8.12 -11.59 -13.04
CA LEU A 90 7.57 -12.39 -14.13
C LEU A 90 7.25 -11.55 -15.38
N ASP A 91 7.55 -10.25 -15.39
CA ASP A 91 7.21 -9.30 -16.47
C ASP A 91 5.71 -9.25 -16.82
N MET A 92 4.84 -9.62 -15.87
CA MET A 92 3.39 -9.73 -16.03
C MET A 92 2.69 -8.37 -15.81
N GLN A 93 3.04 -7.36 -16.61
CA GLN A 93 2.60 -5.97 -16.43
C GLN A 93 1.07 -5.77 -16.39
N ARG A 94 0.31 -6.54 -17.19
CA ARG A 94 -1.16 -6.39 -17.26
C ARG A 94 -1.82 -6.72 -15.93
N TYR A 95 -1.40 -7.82 -15.30
CA TYR A 95 -1.93 -8.25 -14.01
C TYR A 95 -1.48 -7.32 -12.89
N ASN A 96 -0.24 -6.80 -12.97
CA ASN A 96 0.27 -5.86 -11.98
C ASN A 96 -0.55 -4.56 -11.95
N LYS A 97 -0.94 -4.04 -13.12
CA LYS A 97 -1.82 -2.86 -13.21
C LYS A 97 -3.19 -3.09 -12.56
N VAL A 98 -3.78 -4.28 -12.73
CA VAL A 98 -5.05 -4.64 -12.09
C VAL A 98 -4.86 -4.74 -10.57
N ALA A 99 -3.80 -5.42 -10.12
CA ALA A 99 -3.46 -5.52 -8.71
C ALA A 99 -3.25 -4.13 -8.07
N THR A 100 -2.65 -3.17 -8.79
CA THR A 100 -2.46 -1.79 -8.31
C THR A 100 -3.78 -1.05 -8.13
N LYS A 101 -4.72 -1.17 -9.09
CA LYS A 101 -6.06 -0.58 -8.93
C LYS A 101 -6.81 -1.17 -7.74
N VAL A 102 -6.78 -2.50 -7.60
CA VAL A 102 -7.43 -3.22 -6.49
C VAL A 102 -6.83 -2.79 -5.15
N SER A 103 -5.50 -2.77 -5.03
CA SER A 103 -4.79 -2.31 -3.84
C SER A 103 -5.11 -0.86 -3.48
N MET A 104 -5.23 0.04 -4.47
CA MET A 104 -5.66 1.42 -4.24
C MET A 104 -7.06 1.47 -3.62
N SER A 105 -8.02 0.74 -4.19
CA SER A 105 -9.39 0.67 -3.67
C SER A 105 -9.44 0.13 -2.23
N ILE A 106 -8.67 -0.92 -1.95
CA ILE A 106 -8.60 -1.52 -0.61
C ILE A 106 -7.99 -0.55 0.39
N SER A 107 -6.91 0.14 0.04
CA SER A 107 -6.31 1.15 0.92
C SER A 107 -7.26 2.29 1.23
N THR A 108 -8.01 2.79 0.25
CA THR A 108 -9.05 3.81 0.48
C THR A 108 -10.15 3.29 1.42
N LEU A 109 -10.65 2.07 1.20
CA LEU A 109 -11.63 1.44 2.10
C LEU A 109 -11.09 1.30 3.52
N LEU A 110 -9.80 0.94 3.66
CA LEU A 110 -9.14 0.80 4.95
C LEU A 110 -9.07 2.14 5.71
N VAL A 111 -8.77 3.25 5.02
CA VAL A 111 -8.83 4.61 5.60
C VAL A 111 -10.24 4.90 6.12
N LEU A 112 -11.26 4.65 5.29
CA LEU A 112 -12.66 4.92 5.66
C LEU A 112 -13.10 4.11 6.88
N ILE A 113 -12.77 2.82 6.91
CA ILE A 113 -13.11 1.93 8.01
C ILE A 113 -12.46 2.41 9.31
N PHE A 114 -11.15 2.67 9.30
CA PHE A 114 -10.46 3.17 10.51
C PHE A 114 -10.99 4.55 10.95
N ALA A 115 -11.42 5.39 10.00
CA ALA A 115 -11.97 6.71 10.31
C ALA A 115 -13.34 6.59 11.00
N ILE A 116 -14.21 5.71 10.50
CA ILE A 116 -15.52 5.45 11.11
C ILE A 116 -15.36 4.85 12.51
N THR A 117 -14.38 3.96 12.71
CA THR A 117 -14.11 3.35 14.01
C THR A 117 -13.27 4.21 14.95
N ARG A 118 -12.88 5.42 14.52
CA ARG A 118 -12.15 6.43 15.33
C ARG A 118 -10.78 5.96 15.82
N GLU A 119 -10.07 5.17 15.02
CA GLU A 119 -8.71 4.72 15.33
C GLU A 119 -7.68 5.75 14.87
N SER A 120 -7.64 6.92 15.51
CA SER A 120 -6.96 8.14 15.03
C SER A 120 -5.54 7.91 14.51
N TYR A 121 -4.72 7.16 15.25
CA TYR A 121 -3.33 6.89 14.87
C TYR A 121 -3.23 5.91 13.69
N ALA A 122 -4.05 4.85 13.67
CA ALA A 122 -4.09 3.90 12.56
C ALA A 122 -4.58 4.58 11.26
N VAL A 123 -5.63 5.40 11.34
CA VAL A 123 -6.11 6.21 10.21
C VAL A 123 -4.98 7.05 9.62
N ALA A 124 -4.24 7.76 10.46
CA ALA A 124 -3.15 8.62 10.01
C ALA A 124 -2.09 7.83 9.25
N VAL A 125 -1.67 6.67 9.76
CA VAL A 125 -0.67 5.82 9.11
C VAL A 125 -1.18 5.29 7.76
N VAL A 126 -2.41 4.76 7.69
CA VAL A 126 -2.97 4.28 6.40
C VAL A 126 -3.13 5.42 5.42
N PHE A 127 -3.57 6.58 5.88
CA PHE A 127 -3.74 7.75 5.04
C PHE A 127 -2.39 8.23 4.47
N LEU A 128 -1.32 8.22 5.26
CA LEU A 128 0.04 8.51 4.76
C LEU A 128 0.49 7.51 3.69
N LEU A 129 0.23 6.21 3.89
CA LEU A 129 0.47 5.18 2.86
C LEU A 129 -0.33 5.47 1.58
N LEU A 130 -1.59 5.88 1.70
CA LEU A 130 -2.44 6.24 0.56
C LEU A 130 -1.94 7.51 -0.15
N VAL A 131 -1.50 8.53 0.58
CA VAL A 131 -0.91 9.76 0.02
C VAL A 131 0.37 9.44 -0.75
N MET A 132 1.26 8.62 -0.19
CA MET A 132 2.46 8.16 -0.89
C MET A 132 2.11 7.42 -2.19
N LYS A 133 1.10 6.54 -2.16
CA LYS A 133 0.58 5.89 -3.37
C LYS A 133 0.00 6.89 -4.37
N GLY A 134 -0.71 7.92 -3.91
CA GLY A 134 -1.27 8.97 -4.76
C GLY A 134 -0.18 9.77 -5.47
N ILE A 135 0.87 10.18 -4.76
CA ILE A 135 2.03 10.88 -5.32
C ILE A 135 2.73 10.00 -6.36
N LEU A 136 2.94 8.71 -6.06
CA LEU A 136 3.49 7.77 -7.01
C LEU A 136 2.59 7.65 -8.25
N LEU A 137 1.27 7.54 -8.08
CA LEU A 137 0.35 7.44 -9.21
C LEU A 137 0.46 8.63 -10.16
N LEU A 138 0.56 9.85 -9.63
CA LEU A 138 0.78 11.06 -10.43
C LEU A 138 2.11 11.00 -11.18
N LYS A 139 3.20 10.70 -10.47
CA LYS A 139 4.54 10.64 -11.06
C LYS A 139 4.65 9.57 -12.16
N CYS A 140 3.94 8.46 -12.02
CA CYS A 140 3.94 7.38 -13.00
C CYS A 140 2.94 7.61 -14.15
N ALA A 141 2.02 8.58 -14.04
CA ALA A 141 1.12 9.00 -15.11
C ALA A 141 1.76 10.04 -16.03
N GLU A 142 2.77 10.78 -15.55
CA GLU A 142 3.58 11.71 -16.34
C GLU A 142 4.63 11.01 -17.25
N VAL A 143 4.81 9.69 -17.09
CA VAL A 143 5.76 8.84 -17.83
C VAL A 143 5.06 8.07 -18.95
#